data_AF-A0A016VDJ7-F1
#
_entry.id   AF-A0A016VDJ7-F1
#
_cell.length_a   1.000
_cell.length_b   1.000
_cell.length_c   1.000
_cell.angle_alpha   90.00
_cell.angle_beta   90.00
_cell.angle_gamma   90.00
#
_symmetry.space_group_name_H-M   'P 1'
#
loop_
_entity.id
_entity.type
_entity.pdbx_description
1 polymer ?
#
loop_
_entity_poly.entity_id
_entity_poly.type
_entity_poly.pdbx_seq_one_letter_code
_entity_poly.pdbx_strand_id
1 'polypeptide(L)'
;MERIKHVGATTASRSSDFETRSTLRRLEMRLDSLYAIVEEIRANIPKPILADAIDFNIMSQERVESLLAAKCGSMNKFALALEKDVFADNSRDLALNIDDRIESGHKITFIRQCIMKYFQVAPPAQESMWRSVKAVLNGRARKTRGRSELQRDELFSTPSPSEDHFDGSEE
;
A
#
# COMPACT_ATOMS: atom_id res chain seq x y z
N MET A 1 -8.29 -64.85 22.93
CA MET A 1 -8.78 -63.55 23.43
C MET A 1 -8.10 -62.46 22.64
N GLU A 2 -8.75 -61.83 21.65
CA GLU A 2 -8.25 -60.56 21.06
C GLU A 2 -9.23 -60.02 19.98
N ARG A 3 -10.26 -59.25 20.37
CA ARG A 3 -11.00 -58.34 19.46
C ARG A 3 -11.77 -57.25 20.24
N ILE A 4 -11.09 -56.45 21.08
CA ILE A 4 -11.69 -55.23 21.66
C ILE A 4 -10.61 -54.16 21.83
N LYS A 5 -10.10 -53.57 20.74
CA LYS A 5 -9.23 -52.37 20.79
C LYS A 5 -9.46 -51.34 19.67
N HIS A 6 -10.42 -51.56 18.76
CA HIS A 6 -10.61 -50.69 17.57
C HIS A 6 -11.81 -49.74 17.60
N VAL A 7 -12.60 -49.71 18.69
CA VAL A 7 -13.78 -48.82 18.79
C VAL A 7 -13.45 -47.48 19.49
N GLY A 8 -12.39 -47.42 20.30
CA GLY A 8 -12.03 -46.22 21.07
C GLY A 8 -11.29 -45.13 20.29
N ALA A 9 -10.53 -45.48 19.25
CA ALA A 9 -9.78 -44.49 18.46
C ALA A 9 -10.68 -43.69 17.50
N THR A 10 -11.73 -44.32 16.98
CA THR A 10 -12.66 -43.72 16.01
C THR A 10 -13.65 -42.76 16.65
N THR A 11 -14.01 -42.95 17.92
CA THR A 11 -14.90 -42.04 18.66
C THR A 11 -14.17 -40.79 19.13
N ALA A 12 -12.92 -40.92 19.58
CA ALA A 12 -12.07 -39.79 19.97
C ALA A 12 -11.75 -38.87 18.77
N SER A 13 -11.42 -39.45 17.61
CA SER A 13 -11.19 -38.69 16.36
C SER A 13 -12.45 -37.95 15.89
N ARG A 14 -13.62 -38.60 15.93
CA ARG A 14 -14.90 -37.97 15.55
C ARG A 14 -15.33 -36.85 16.50
N SER A 15 -15.05 -36.99 17.79
CA SER A 15 -15.32 -35.95 18.79
C SER A 15 -14.43 -34.73 18.55
N SER A 16 -13.15 -34.95 18.29
CA SER A 16 -12.20 -33.88 17.94
C SER A 16 -12.56 -33.18 16.62
N ASP A 17 -12.99 -33.94 15.60
CA ASP A 17 -13.44 -33.37 14.32
C ASP A 17 -14.74 -32.57 14.46
N PHE A 18 -15.63 -33.00 15.34
CA PHE A 18 -16.84 -32.26 15.66
C PHE A 18 -16.53 -30.96 16.42
N GLU A 19 -15.63 -31.01 17.41
CA GLU A 19 -15.18 -29.83 18.15
C GLU A 19 -14.50 -28.82 17.23
N THR A 20 -13.56 -29.24 16.38
CA THR A 20 -12.90 -28.35 15.41
C THR A 20 -13.91 -27.70 14.45
N ARG A 21 -14.83 -28.46 13.87
CA ARG A 21 -15.89 -27.91 13.00
C ARG A 21 -16.81 -26.93 13.74
N SER A 22 -17.15 -27.23 14.99
CA SER A 22 -17.97 -26.34 15.81
C SER A 22 -17.25 -25.02 16.11
N THR A 23 -15.94 -25.07 16.36
CA THR A 23 -15.13 -23.87 16.60
C THR A 23 -14.95 -23.03 15.34
N LEU A 24 -14.73 -23.66 14.18
CA LEU A 24 -14.63 -22.98 12.88
C LEU A 24 -15.93 -22.24 12.55
N ARG A 25 -17.08 -22.91 12.68
CA ARG A 25 -18.39 -22.28 12.45
C ARG A 25 -18.63 -21.10 13.40
N ARG A 26 -18.20 -21.22 14.65
CA ARG A 26 -18.30 -20.11 15.62
C ARG A 26 -17.39 -18.95 15.25
N LEU A 27 -16.22 -19.19 14.67
CA LEU A 27 -15.32 -18.14 14.20
C LEU A 27 -15.85 -17.46 12.93
N GLU A 28 -16.40 -18.21 11.99
CA GLU A 28 -17.05 -17.66 10.79
C GLU A 28 -18.20 -16.72 11.15
N MET A 29 -19.10 -17.16 12.04
CA MET A 29 -20.19 -16.29 12.51
C MET A 29 -19.69 -15.03 13.23
N ARG A 30 -18.57 -15.12 13.96
CA ARG A 30 -17.95 -13.95 14.59
C ARG A 30 -17.31 -13.02 13.57
N LEU A 31 -16.73 -13.54 12.49
CA LEU A 31 -16.19 -12.74 11.39
C LEU A 31 -17.31 -11.99 10.66
N ASP A 32 -18.42 -12.67 10.34
CA ASP A 32 -19.58 -12.03 9.71
C ASP A 32 -20.18 -10.94 10.61
N SER A 33 -20.27 -11.21 11.91
CA SER A 33 -20.74 -10.22 12.89
C SER A 33 -19.79 -9.02 13.00
N LEU A 34 -18.48 -9.25 13.03
CA LEU A 34 -17.50 -8.16 13.03
C LEU A 34 -17.56 -7.35 11.74
N TYR A 35 -17.74 -8.00 10.59
CA TYR A 35 -17.88 -7.32 9.32
C TYR A 35 -19.13 -6.43 9.28
N ALA A 36 -20.27 -6.94 9.78
CA ALA A 36 -21.50 -6.17 9.92
C ALA A 36 -21.33 -4.96 10.85
N ILE A 37 -20.66 -5.15 12.00
CA ILE A 37 -20.37 -4.06 12.95
C ILE A 37 -19.45 -3.01 12.32
N VAL A 38 -18.44 -3.43 11.56
CA VAL A 38 -17.54 -2.50 10.86
C VAL A 38 -18.28 -1.69 9.81
N GLU A 39 -19.16 -2.31 9.02
CA GLU A 39 -19.99 -1.58 8.05
C GLU A 39 -21.01 -0.66 8.72
N GLU A 40 -21.58 -1.06 9.85
CA GLU A 40 -22.46 -0.20 10.67
C GLU A 40 -21.71 0.99 11.25
N ILE A 41 -20.52 0.77 11.82
CA ILE A 41 -19.63 1.85 12.30
C ILE A 41 -19.29 2.77 11.14
N ARG A 42 -18.91 2.22 9.98
CA ARG A 42 -18.59 2.99 8.77
C ARG A 42 -19.77 3.83 8.29
N ALA A 43 -20.99 3.30 8.35
CA ALA A 43 -22.20 4.02 7.97
C ALA A 43 -22.58 5.12 8.97
N ASN A 44 -22.30 4.90 10.25
CA ASN A 44 -22.66 5.81 11.35
C ASN A 44 -21.55 6.78 11.76
N ILE A 45 -20.31 6.61 11.28
CA ILE A 45 -19.29 7.65 11.38
C ILE A 45 -19.85 8.87 10.63
N PRO A 46 -20.09 10.00 11.32
CA PRO A 46 -20.47 11.23 10.66
C PRO A 46 -19.41 11.50 9.60
N LYS A 47 -19.80 11.51 8.32
CA LYS A 47 -18.92 12.00 7.26
C LYS A 47 -18.47 13.36 7.74
N PRO A 48 -17.16 13.58 7.99
CA PRO A 48 -16.76 14.81 8.64
C PRO A 48 -17.30 15.95 7.77
N ILE A 49 -18.05 16.87 8.38
CA ILE A 49 -18.41 18.13 7.72
C ILE A 49 -17.11 18.93 7.39
N LEU A 50 -15.98 18.52 8.01
CA LEU A 50 -14.60 18.88 7.69
C LEU A 50 -13.88 18.00 6.63
N ALA A 51 -14.53 17.03 5.99
CA ALA A 51 -13.86 16.10 5.08
C ALA A 51 -13.29 16.77 3.81
N ASP A 52 -13.72 18.00 3.53
CA ASP A 52 -13.24 18.82 2.41
C ASP A 52 -12.12 19.80 2.81
N ALA A 53 -11.77 19.90 4.10
CA ALA A 53 -10.70 20.75 4.56
C ALA A 53 -9.34 20.06 4.32
N ILE A 54 -8.51 20.69 3.49
CA ILE A 54 -7.13 20.26 3.27
C ILE A 54 -6.32 20.53 4.53
N ASP A 55 -5.65 19.50 5.04
CA ASP A 55 -4.71 19.63 6.17
C ASP A 55 -3.37 20.22 5.70
N PHE A 56 -3.27 21.56 5.71
CA PHE A 56 -2.04 22.26 5.34
C PHE A 56 -0.90 22.17 6.38
N ASN A 57 -1.05 21.39 7.45
CA ASN A 57 0.08 21.03 8.31
C ASN A 57 1.02 20.04 7.63
N ILE A 58 0.52 19.22 6.70
CA ILE A 58 1.35 18.29 5.91
C ILE A 58 2.25 19.07 4.94
N MET A 59 1.70 20.13 4.35
CA MET A 59 2.42 21.03 3.45
C MET A 59 1.67 22.36 3.37
N SER A 60 2.40 23.48 3.40
CA SER A 60 1.80 24.80 3.30
C SER A 60 1.05 25.01 1.98
N GLN A 61 -0.02 25.81 2.04
CA GLN A 61 -0.83 26.15 0.88
C GLN A 61 0.01 26.81 -0.24
N GLU A 62 0.90 27.74 0.14
CA GLU A 62 1.81 28.42 -0.79
C GLU A 62 2.68 27.43 -1.57
N ARG A 63 3.17 26.37 -0.91
CA ARG A 63 3.98 25.35 -1.57
C ARG A 63 3.15 24.54 -2.56
N VAL A 64 1.92 24.19 -2.21
CA VAL A 64 1.00 23.47 -3.09
C VAL A 64 0.69 24.30 -4.35
N GLU A 65 0.42 25.60 -4.18
CA GLU A 65 0.13 26.51 -5.30
C GLU A 65 1.35 26.73 -6.19
N SER A 66 2.54 26.85 -5.58
CA SER A 66 3.81 26.90 -6.31
C SER A 66 4.03 25.66 -7.17
N LEU A 67 3.73 24.47 -6.62
CA LEU A 67 3.78 23.21 -7.37
C LEU A 67 2.76 23.18 -8.51
N LEU A 68 1.54 23.65 -8.27
CA LEU A 68 0.48 23.70 -9.29
C LEU A 68 0.87 24.59 -10.47
N ALA A 69 1.38 25.79 -10.19
CA ALA A 69 1.88 26.74 -11.18
C ALA A 69 3.04 26.12 -11.99
N ALA A 70 4.02 25.51 -11.30
CA ALA A 70 5.18 24.90 -11.93
C ALA A 70 4.85 23.70 -12.83
N LYS A 71 3.70 23.04 -12.64
CA LYS A 71 3.23 21.92 -13.46
C LYS A 71 2.20 22.33 -14.51
N CYS A 72 2.00 23.63 -14.72
CA CYS A 72 1.15 24.22 -15.74
C CYS A 72 -0.27 23.64 -15.75
N GLY A 73 -0.84 23.37 -14.56
CA GLY A 73 -2.19 22.80 -14.45
C GLY A 73 -2.33 21.38 -15.02
N SER A 74 -1.24 20.63 -15.19
CA SER A 74 -1.34 19.21 -15.52
C SER A 74 -1.55 18.39 -14.24
N MET A 75 -2.74 17.83 -14.08
CA MET A 75 -3.12 17.05 -12.89
C MET A 75 -2.17 15.90 -12.58
N ASN A 76 -1.80 15.11 -13.60
CA ASN A 76 -0.91 13.98 -13.41
C ASN A 76 0.50 14.41 -13.00
N LYS A 77 1.03 15.47 -13.62
CA LYS A 77 2.35 16.02 -13.27
C LYS A 77 2.34 16.65 -11.87
N PHE A 78 1.25 17.34 -11.54
CA PHE A 78 1.01 17.91 -10.22
C PHE A 78 0.95 16.81 -9.15
N ALA A 79 0.14 15.77 -9.36
CA ALA A 79 0.00 14.65 -8.42
C ALA A 79 1.34 13.97 -8.12
N LEU A 80 2.15 13.71 -9.16
CA LEU A 80 3.49 13.12 -9.00
C LEU A 80 4.45 14.04 -8.25
N ALA A 81 4.39 15.35 -8.50
CA ALA A 81 5.24 16.32 -7.83
C ALA A 81 4.84 16.51 -6.36
N LEU A 82 3.53 16.58 -6.09
CA LEU A 82 2.98 16.68 -4.75
C LEU A 82 3.32 15.42 -3.94
N GLU A 83 3.15 14.23 -4.52
CA GLU A 83 3.55 12.98 -3.89
C GLU A 83 5.04 12.96 -3.53
N LYS A 84 5.91 13.47 -4.41
CA LYS A 84 7.34 13.53 -4.14
C LYS A 84 7.66 14.40 -2.91
N ASP A 85 7.06 15.59 -2.84
CA ASP A 85 7.33 16.53 -1.75
C ASP A 85 6.71 16.05 -0.42
N VAL A 86 5.48 15.53 -0.43
CA VAL A 86 4.77 15.01 0.76
C VAL A 86 5.49 13.79 1.38
N PHE A 87 6.19 13.02 0.57
CA PHE A 87 6.93 11.83 0.98
C PHE A 87 8.46 12.02 0.95
N ALA A 88 8.95 13.26 0.93
CA ALA A 88 10.39 13.53 0.92
C ALA A 88 11.12 12.82 2.08
N ASP A 89 10.51 12.78 3.26
CA ASP A 89 11.08 12.18 4.47
C ASP A 89 10.86 10.66 4.58
N ASN A 90 9.93 10.08 3.79
CA ASN A 90 9.66 8.64 3.79
C ASN A 90 9.59 8.09 2.37
N SER A 91 10.77 7.74 1.85
CA SER A 91 10.93 7.19 0.50
C SER A 91 10.51 5.72 0.39
N ARG A 92 10.37 4.97 1.50
CA ARG A 92 10.00 3.55 1.50
C ARG A 92 8.58 3.36 0.97
N ASP A 93 7.67 4.20 1.44
CA ASP A 93 6.26 4.16 1.03
C ASP A 93 6.08 4.46 -0.46
N LEU A 94 7.03 5.18 -1.09
CA LEU A 94 6.95 5.49 -2.51
C LEU A 94 7.11 4.25 -3.41
N ALA A 95 7.71 3.16 -2.90
CA ALA A 95 7.80 1.90 -3.63
C ALA A 95 6.47 1.11 -3.61
N LEU A 96 5.58 1.42 -2.67
CA LEU A 96 4.29 0.75 -2.49
C LEU A 96 3.20 1.36 -3.38
N ASN A 97 2.20 0.55 -3.74
CA ASN A 97 1.00 1.10 -4.36
C ASN A 97 0.24 1.94 -3.33
N ILE A 98 -0.56 2.89 -3.80
CA ILE A 98 -1.34 3.81 -2.97
C ILE A 98 -2.21 3.06 -1.95
N ASP A 99 -2.86 1.96 -2.36
CA ASP A 99 -3.77 1.22 -1.49
C ASP A 99 -3.01 0.38 -0.42
N ASP A 100 -1.70 0.17 -0.59
CA ASP A 100 -0.84 -0.59 0.33
C ASP A 100 -0.14 0.31 1.38
N ARG A 101 -0.30 1.63 1.28
CA ARG A 101 0.37 2.64 2.13
C ARG A 101 -0.45 2.96 3.37
N ILE A 102 -0.64 1.97 4.22
CA ILE A 102 -1.52 2.05 5.39
C ILE A 102 -1.06 3.14 6.38
N GLU A 103 0.25 3.17 6.70
CA GLU A 103 0.82 4.10 7.68
C GLU A 103 0.78 5.57 7.24
N SER A 104 0.80 5.82 5.93
CA SER A 104 0.80 7.15 5.33
C SER A 104 -0.54 7.50 4.67
N GLY A 105 -1.64 6.87 5.08
CA GLY A 105 -2.98 7.15 4.56
C GLY A 105 -3.40 8.61 4.64
N HIS A 106 -3.03 9.32 5.71
CA HIS A 106 -3.30 10.76 5.88
C HIS A 106 -2.63 11.62 4.78
N LYS A 107 -1.40 11.29 4.36
CA LYS A 107 -0.70 11.95 3.25
C LYS A 107 -1.39 11.72 1.92
N ILE A 108 -1.96 10.53 1.72
CA ILE A 108 -2.71 10.19 0.50
C ILE A 108 -4.03 10.95 0.45
N THR A 109 -4.73 11.04 1.58
CA THR A 109 -5.94 11.85 1.72
C THR A 109 -5.65 13.31 1.39
N PHE A 110 -4.55 13.87 1.90
CA PHE A 110 -4.11 15.22 1.56
C PHE A 110 -3.90 15.41 0.05
N ILE A 111 -3.16 14.50 -0.61
CA ILE A 111 -2.96 14.55 -2.07
C ILE A 111 -4.30 14.52 -2.81
N ARG A 112 -5.21 13.62 -2.41
CA ARG A 112 -6.55 13.52 -3.00
C ARG A 112 -7.32 14.83 -2.86
N GLN A 113 -7.39 15.40 -1.65
CA GLN A 113 -8.12 16.64 -1.39
C GLN A 113 -7.54 17.82 -2.17
N CYS A 114 -6.20 17.95 -2.22
CA CYS A 114 -5.54 18.96 -3.05
C CYS A 114 -5.95 18.86 -4.52
N ILE A 115 -5.97 17.65 -5.08
CA ILE A 115 -6.37 17.47 -6.48
C ILE A 115 -7.84 17.85 -6.68
N MET A 116 -8.75 17.39 -5.82
CA MET A 116 -10.18 17.70 -5.98
C MET A 116 -10.46 19.20 -5.87
N LYS A 117 -9.79 19.91 -4.95
CA LYS A 117 -9.94 21.34 -4.75
C LYS A 117 -9.37 22.15 -5.92
N TYR A 118 -8.09 21.96 -6.24
CA TYR A 118 -7.38 22.82 -7.21
C TYR A 118 -7.79 22.57 -8.66
N PHE A 119 -8.30 21.37 -8.98
CA PHE A 119 -8.83 21.05 -10.29
C PHE A 119 -10.36 21.15 -10.37
N GLN A 120 -11.02 21.65 -9.31
CA GLN A 120 -12.46 21.90 -9.25
C GLN A 120 -13.29 20.67 -9.69
N VAL A 121 -12.93 19.52 -9.14
CA VAL A 121 -13.51 18.23 -9.55
C VAL A 121 -14.88 18.07 -8.92
N ALA A 122 -15.92 18.03 -9.75
CA ALA A 122 -17.29 17.84 -9.29
C ALA A 122 -17.44 16.52 -8.50
N PRO A 123 -18.19 16.49 -7.38
CA PRO A 123 -18.39 15.30 -6.54
C PRO A 123 -18.67 13.99 -7.30
N PRO A 124 -19.57 13.93 -8.31
CA PRO A 124 -19.83 12.69 -9.03
C PRO A 124 -18.64 12.17 -9.85
N ALA A 125 -17.69 13.05 -10.22
CA ALA A 125 -16.51 12.71 -11.01
C ALA A 125 -15.28 12.40 -10.15
N GLN A 126 -15.28 12.73 -8.85
CA GLN A 126 -14.11 12.62 -7.99
C GLN A 126 -13.54 11.21 -7.91
N GLU A 127 -14.38 10.18 -7.80
CA GLU A 127 -13.90 8.80 -7.68
C GLU A 127 -13.28 8.29 -8.99
N SER A 128 -13.88 8.64 -10.13
CA SER A 128 -13.33 8.30 -11.44
C SER A 128 -11.98 8.97 -11.67
N MET A 129 -11.90 10.25 -11.32
CA MET A 129 -10.67 11.03 -11.44
C MET A 129 -9.58 10.52 -10.48
N TRP A 130 -9.96 10.20 -9.24
CA TRP A 130 -9.05 9.63 -8.26
C TRP A 130 -8.47 8.30 -8.74
N ARG A 131 -9.28 7.42 -9.36
CA ARG A 131 -8.78 6.18 -9.98
C ARG A 131 -7.72 6.45 -11.05
N SER A 132 -7.91 7.44 -11.91
CA SER A 132 -6.93 7.83 -12.92
C SER A 132 -5.62 8.34 -12.29
N VAL A 133 -5.72 9.18 -11.25
CA VAL A 133 -4.56 9.65 -10.50
C VAL A 133 -3.83 8.49 -9.83
N LYS A 134 -4.54 7.60 -9.14
CA LYS A 134 -3.95 6.40 -8.51
C LYS A 134 -3.18 5.55 -9.53
N ALA A 135 -3.71 5.38 -10.74
CA ALA A 135 -3.02 4.63 -11.79
C ALA A 135 -1.66 5.25 -12.15
N VAL A 136 -1.57 6.58 -12.19
CA VAL A 136 -0.33 7.32 -12.44
C VAL A 136 0.66 7.17 -11.29
N LEU A 137 0.21 7.36 -10.04
CA LEU A 137 1.06 7.22 -8.84
C LEU A 137 1.58 5.79 -8.67
N ASN A 138 0.72 4.79 -8.89
CA ASN A 138 1.10 3.37 -8.88
C ASN A 138 2.05 3.03 -10.04
N GLY A 139 1.85 3.64 -11.21
CA GLY A 139 2.77 3.53 -12.34
C GLY A 139 4.18 3.99 -11.99
N ARG A 140 4.31 5.11 -11.26
CA ARG A 140 5.59 5.58 -10.73
C ARG A 140 6.17 4.59 -9.71
N ALA A 141 5.37 4.10 -8.76
CA ALA A 141 5.83 3.11 -7.77
C ALA A 141 6.37 1.83 -8.41
N ARG A 142 5.75 1.34 -9.51
CA ARG A 142 6.27 0.21 -10.30
C ARG A 142 7.62 0.52 -10.94
N LYS A 143 7.77 1.70 -11.55
CA LYS A 143 9.05 2.12 -12.15
C LYS A 143 10.17 2.22 -11.11
N THR A 144 9.86 2.73 -9.92
CA THR A 144 10.82 2.80 -8.81
C THR A 144 11.31 1.40 -8.41
N ARG A 145 10.39 0.43 -8.26
CA ARG A 145 10.75 -0.96 -7.95
C ARG A 145 11.62 -1.60 -9.02
N GLY A 146 11.25 -1.47 -10.30
CA GLY A 146 12.05 -2.02 -11.40
C GLY A 146 13.45 -1.42 -11.50
N ARG A 147 13.61 -0.12 -11.20
CA ARG A 147 14.94 0.51 -11.16
C ARG A 147 15.79 0.00 -10.00
N SER A 148 15.18 -0.24 -8.83
CA SER A 148 15.89 -0.82 -7.67
C SER A 148 16.31 -2.27 -7.90
N GLU A 149 15.55 -3.03 -8.70
CA GLU A 149 15.87 -4.41 -9.06
C GLU A 149 17.05 -4.48 -10.03
N LEU A 150 17.04 -3.69 -11.11
CA LEU A 150 18.15 -3.58 -12.05
C LEU A 150 19.47 -3.14 -11.37
N GLN A 151 19.39 -2.23 -10.40
CA GLN A 151 20.57 -1.78 -9.66
C GLN A 151 21.16 -2.86 -8.75
N ARG A 152 20.37 -3.82 -8.27
CA ARG A 152 20.89 -4.98 -7.52
C ARG A 152 21.61 -5.95 -8.44
N ASP A 153 21.08 -6.19 -9.64
CA ASP A 153 21.67 -7.13 -10.59
C ASP A 153 23.03 -6.64 -11.13
N GLU A 154 23.20 -5.32 -11.32
CA GLU A 154 24.51 -4.75 -11.69
C GLU A 154 25.55 -4.85 -10.58
N LEU A 155 25.16 -4.72 -9.30
CA LEU A 155 26.07 -4.86 -8.16
C LEU A 155 26.53 -6.31 -7.92
N PHE A 156 25.79 -7.30 -8.42
CA PHE A 156 26.16 -8.72 -8.39
C PHE A 156 26.91 -9.19 -9.64
N SER A 157 27.03 -8.33 -10.66
CA SER A 157 27.69 -8.65 -11.94
C SER A 157 29.07 -8.00 -12.07
N THR A 158 29.84 -7.88 -10.98
CA THR A 158 31.25 -7.51 -11.10
C THR A 158 32.02 -8.69 -11.73
N PRO A 159 32.75 -8.50 -12.85
CA PRO A 159 33.66 -9.52 -13.33
C PRO A 159 34.71 -9.77 -12.26
N SER A 160 34.91 -11.04 -11.91
CA SER A 160 35.99 -11.48 -11.03
C SER A 160 37.31 -10.84 -11.49
N PRO A 161 38.11 -10.24 -10.60
CA PRO A 161 39.46 -9.81 -10.98
C PRO A 161 40.21 -11.06 -11.44
N SER A 162 40.53 -11.11 -12.72
CA SER A 162 41.50 -12.07 -13.24
C SER A 162 42.79 -11.86 -12.49
N GLU A 163 43.25 -12.89 -11.79
CA GLU A 163 44.57 -12.94 -11.17
C GLU A 163 45.62 -12.76 -12.28
N ASP A 164 46.12 -11.54 -12.44
CA ASP A 164 47.36 -11.28 -13.16
C ASP A 164 48.48 -11.93 -12.35
N HIS A 165 48.84 -13.13 -12.78
CA HIS A 165 50.00 -13.86 -12.30
C HIS A 165 51.25 -13.15 -12.80
N PHE A 166 51.76 -12.22 -11.98
CA PHE A 166 53.07 -11.61 -12.13
C PHE A 166 54.11 -12.58 -11.55
N ASP A 167 54.72 -13.41 -12.40
CA ASP A 167 55.96 -14.10 -12.07
C ASP A 167 57.14 -13.27 -12.57
N GLY A 168 57.68 -12.47 -11.65
CA GLY A 168 58.99 -11.90 -11.78
C GLY A 168 60.02 -12.97 -11.41
N SER A 169 60.75 -13.45 -12.39
CA SER A 169 62.00 -14.17 -12.18
C SER A 169 63.15 -13.27 -12.60
N GLU A 170 63.83 -12.71 -11.60
CA GLU A 170 65.19 -12.20 -11.67
C GLU A 170 66.16 -13.33 -12.04
N GLU A 171 67.02 -13.11 -13.04
CA GLU A 171 68.50 -13.25 -13.01
C GLU A 171 69.11 -13.11 -14.42
#